data_AF-A0A847JCI2-F1
#
_entry.id   AF-A0A847JCI2-F1
#
_cell.length_a   1.000
_cell.length_b   1.000
_cell.length_c   1.000
_cell.angle_alpha   90.00
_cell.angle_beta   90.00
_cell.angle_gamma   90.00
#
_symmetry.space_group_name_H-M   'P 1'
#
loop_
_entity.id
_entity.type
_entity.pdbx_description
1 polymer ?
#
loop_
_entity_poly.entity_id
_entity_poly.type
_entity_poly.pdbx_seq_one_letter_code
_entity_poly.pdbx_strand_id
1 'polypeptide(L)'
;QQELVERFSQSRAVALDMESATIAANGFRFRVPYGTLLCVSDKPLHGELKLPGMASEFYRRQVGQHLEIGIRAMEKLRKQPAEKIHSRKLRSFEEVAFQ
;
A
#
# COMPACT_ATOMS: atom_id res chain seq x y z
N GLN A 1 -0.22 -12.78 -22.88
CA GLN A 1 -1.12 -11.87 -22.13
C GLN A 1 -2.26 -12.60 -21.42
N GLN A 2 -2.83 -13.68 -22.00
CA GLN A 2 -3.91 -14.48 -21.40
C GLN A 2 -3.61 -14.94 -19.96
N GLU A 3 -2.41 -15.47 -19.71
CA GLU A 3 -1.97 -15.91 -18.38
C GLU A 3 -2.02 -14.79 -17.31
N LEU A 4 -1.65 -13.56 -17.67
CA LEU A 4 -1.62 -12.44 -16.73
C LEU A 4 -3.04 -12.02 -16.32
N VAL A 5 -3.96 -11.98 -17.29
CA VAL A 5 -5.39 -11.68 -17.06
C VAL A 5 -6.03 -12.78 -16.23
N GLU A 6 -5.70 -14.05 -16.49
CA GLU A 6 -6.14 -15.17 -15.66
C GLU A 6 -5.66 -15.05 -14.22
N ARG A 7 -4.37 -14.71 -14.01
CA ARG A 7 -3.81 -14.49 -12.67
C ARG A 7 -4.46 -13.31 -11.95
N PHE A 8 -4.72 -12.21 -12.65
CA PHE A 8 -5.46 -11.07 -12.09
C PHE A 8 -6.89 -11.45 -11.70
N SER A 9 -7.57 -12.21 -12.57
CA SER A 9 -8.90 -12.73 -12.27
C SER A 9 -8.87 -13.64 -11.04
N GLN A 10 -8.02 -14.66 -11.00
CA GLN A 10 -7.92 -15.61 -9.89
C GLN A 10 -7.61 -14.93 -8.55
N SER A 11 -6.69 -13.96 -8.55
CA SER A 11 -6.31 -13.20 -7.35
C SER A 11 -7.31 -12.11 -6.96
N ARG A 12 -8.32 -11.84 -7.81
CA ARG A 12 -9.26 -10.71 -7.65
C ARG A 12 -8.49 -9.38 -7.56
N ALA A 13 -7.48 -9.20 -8.40
CA ALA A 13 -6.63 -8.03 -8.41
C ALA A 13 -7.45 -6.74 -8.65
N VAL A 14 -7.24 -5.74 -7.80
CA VAL A 14 -7.94 -4.43 -7.86
C VAL A 14 -7.05 -3.28 -8.28
N ALA A 15 -5.73 -3.43 -8.15
CA ALA A 15 -4.71 -2.46 -8.52
C ALA A 15 -3.40 -3.20 -8.84
N LEU A 16 -2.48 -2.53 -9.54
CA LEU A 16 -1.16 -3.04 -9.86
C LEU A 16 -0.12 -1.95 -9.58
N ASP A 17 0.93 -2.30 -8.84
CA ASP A 17 2.09 -1.46 -8.55
C ASP A 17 3.36 -2.32 -8.47
N MET A 18 4.51 -1.71 -8.15
CA MET A 18 5.82 -2.39 -8.18
C MET A 18 6.50 -2.48 -6.80
N GLU A 19 5.87 -1.97 -5.74
CA GLU A 19 6.50 -1.79 -4.43
C GLU A 19 5.72 -2.44 -3.28
N SER A 20 4.39 -2.46 -3.35
CA SER A 20 3.51 -2.77 -2.20
C SER A 20 3.78 -4.14 -1.58
N ALA A 21 3.85 -5.18 -2.41
CA ALA A 21 4.12 -6.53 -1.92
C ALA A 21 5.51 -6.64 -1.29
N THR A 22 6.51 -5.96 -1.86
CA THR A 22 7.90 -5.97 -1.38
C THR A 22 8.03 -5.26 -0.03
N ILE A 23 7.38 -4.10 0.14
CA ILE A 23 7.37 -3.37 1.41
C ILE A 23 6.64 -4.18 2.49
N ALA A 24 5.47 -4.73 2.17
CA ALA A 24 4.70 -5.55 3.10
C ALA A 24 5.47 -6.82 3.51
N ALA A 25 6.11 -7.51 2.57
CA ALA A 25 6.90 -8.70 2.85
C ALA A 25 8.11 -8.40 3.75
N ASN A 26 8.78 -7.25 3.55
CA ASN A 26 9.86 -6.82 4.44
C ASN A 26 9.35 -6.40 5.82
N GLY A 27 8.22 -5.71 5.91
CA GLY A 27 7.57 -5.40 7.17
C GLY A 27 7.24 -6.67 7.97
N PHE A 28 6.72 -7.70 7.27
CA PHE A 28 6.51 -9.02 7.84
C PHE A 28 7.82 -9.66 8.30
N ARG A 29 8.85 -9.69 7.44
CA ARG A 29 10.17 -10.27 7.74
C ARG A 29 10.82 -9.64 8.97
N PHE A 30 10.64 -8.33 9.18
CA PHE A 30 11.29 -7.58 10.25
C PHE A 30 10.37 -7.20 11.41
N ARG A 31 9.12 -7.70 11.42
CA ARG A 31 8.14 -7.44 12.48
C ARG A 31 7.82 -5.95 12.66
N VAL A 32 7.94 -5.20 11.58
CA VAL A 32 7.57 -3.79 11.51
C VAL A 32 6.13 -3.71 11.00
N PRO A 33 5.17 -3.15 11.77
CA PRO A 33 3.80 -2.94 11.28
C PRO A 33 3.81 -2.17 9.95
N TYR A 34 3.11 -2.71 8.96
CA TYR A 34 3.09 -2.19 7.60
C TYR A 34 1.66 -1.97 7.10
N GLY A 35 1.52 -1.13 6.09
CA GLY A 35 0.26 -0.88 5.40
C GLY A 35 0.52 -0.18 4.08
N THR A 36 -0.43 -0.34 3.15
CA THR A 36 -0.35 0.23 1.81
C THR A 36 -1.60 1.06 1.54
N LEU A 37 -1.41 2.29 1.08
CA LEU A 37 -2.46 3.13 0.51
C LEU A 37 -1.98 3.63 -0.84
N LEU A 38 -2.62 3.18 -1.92
CA LEU A 38 -2.29 3.57 -3.30
C LEU A 38 -3.30 4.60 -3.82
N CYS A 39 -2.86 5.43 -4.77
CA CYS A 39 -3.74 6.30 -5.55
C CYS A 39 -3.75 5.82 -6.99
N VAL A 40 -4.95 5.59 -7.53
CA VAL A 40 -5.12 5.19 -8.93
C VAL A 40 -4.60 6.30 -9.81
N SER A 41 -3.59 5.96 -10.60
CA SER A 41 -2.90 6.88 -11.49
C SER A 41 -3.54 6.85 -12.88
N ASP A 42 -3.86 5.65 -13.34
CA ASP A 42 -4.28 5.32 -14.71
C ASP A 42 -5.07 4.01 -14.71
N LYS A 43 -5.71 3.70 -15.84
CA LYS A 43 -6.54 2.49 -15.99
C LYS A 43 -6.16 1.76 -17.29
N PRO A 44 -5.01 1.06 -17.33
CA PRO A 44 -4.47 0.50 -18.57
C PRO A 44 -5.42 -0.50 -19.25
N LEU A 45 -6.20 -1.26 -18.48
CA LEU A 45 -7.17 -2.23 -19.01
C LEU A 45 -8.45 -1.59 -19.59
N HIS A 46 -8.61 -0.27 -19.48
CA HIS A 46 -9.78 0.48 -19.96
C HIS A 46 -9.42 1.46 -21.08
N GLY A 47 -8.20 1.42 -21.61
CA GLY A 47 -7.73 2.33 -22.64
C GLY A 47 -7.38 3.74 -22.15
N GLU A 48 -7.52 4.02 -20.85
CA GLU A 48 -7.09 5.28 -20.22
C GLU A 48 -5.62 5.18 -19.80
N LEU A 49 -4.72 5.07 -20.78
CA LEU A 49 -3.29 5.31 -20.54
C LEU A 49 -3.06 6.81 -20.38
N LYS A 50 -2.28 7.19 -19.36
CA LYS A 50 -1.89 8.58 -19.12
C LYS A 50 -1.30 9.21 -20.38
N LEU A 51 -2.00 10.21 -20.93
CA LEU A 51 -1.45 11.11 -21.93
C LEU A 51 -0.47 12.08 -21.25
N PRO A 52 0.71 12.36 -21.84
CA PRO A 52 1.62 13.39 -21.33
C PRO A 52 0.92 14.77 -21.36
N GLY A 53 0.73 15.39 -20.20
CA GLY A 53 0.23 16.78 -20.10
C GLY A 53 -1.24 16.98 -19.68
N MET A 54 -2.02 15.93 -19.45
CA MET A 54 -3.43 16.07 -19.07
C MET A 54 -3.60 16.37 -17.56
N ALA A 55 -3.80 17.66 -17.25
CA ALA A 55 -4.23 18.25 -15.97
C ALA A 55 -3.28 18.08 -14.76
N SER A 56 -2.14 18.77 -14.82
CA SER A 56 -1.17 18.90 -13.71
C SER A 56 -1.78 19.37 -12.40
N GLU A 57 -2.81 20.23 -12.41
CA GLU A 57 -3.47 20.72 -11.19
C GLU A 57 -4.31 19.64 -10.51
N PHE A 58 -5.09 18.87 -11.27
CA PHE A 58 -5.88 17.77 -10.72
C PHE A 58 -4.99 16.68 -10.13
N TYR A 59 -3.92 16.31 -10.85
CA TYR A 59 -2.93 15.37 -10.37
C TYR A 59 -2.22 15.89 -9.11
N ARG A 60 -1.76 17.15 -9.09
CA ARG A 60 -1.14 17.76 -7.89
C ARG A 60 -2.10 17.77 -6.70
N ARG A 61 -3.37 18.08 -6.91
CA ARG A 61 -4.38 18.03 -5.85
C ARG A 61 -4.57 16.63 -5.30
N GLN A 62 -4.67 15.61 -6.16
CA GLN A 62 -4.80 14.21 -5.74
C GLN A 62 -3.56 13.72 -4.98
N VAL A 63 -2.36 14.02 -5.48
CA VAL A 63 -1.10 13.69 -4.81
C VAL A 63 -1.01 14.37 -3.44
N GLY A 64 -1.35 15.66 -3.36
CA GLY A 64 -1.38 16.40 -2.10
C GLY A 64 -2.37 15.82 -1.09
N GLN A 65 -3.58 15.48 -1.54
CA GLN A 65 -4.58 14.82 -0.70
C GLN A 65 -4.12 13.44 -0.23
N HIS A 66 -3.49 12.65 -1.10
CA HIS A 66 -2.99 11.32 -0.77
C HIS A 66 -1.91 11.41 0.31
N LEU A 67 -0.96 12.35 0.19
CA LEU A 67 0.05 12.59 1.21
C LEU A 67 -0.58 12.99 2.55
N GLU A 68 -1.55 13.90 2.53
CA GLU A 68 -2.28 14.33 3.73
C GLU A 68 -3.00 13.16 4.43
N ILE A 69 -3.61 12.24 3.66
CA ILE A 69 -4.21 11.02 4.23
C ILE A 69 -3.14 10.16 4.91
N GLY A 70 -1.97 10.00 4.29
CA GLY A 70 -0.83 9.29 4.86
C GLY A 70 -0.35 9.92 6.18
N ILE A 71 -0.16 11.23 6.21
CA ILE A 71 0.24 11.98 7.42
C ILE A 71 -0.79 11.77 8.53
N ARG A 72 -2.09 11.94 8.24
CA ARG A 72 -3.16 11.72 9.23
C ARG A 72 -3.23 10.29 9.73
N ALA A 73 -2.94 9.30 8.89
CA ALA A 73 -2.85 7.92 9.32
C ALA A 73 -1.70 7.74 10.34
N MET A 74 -0.52 8.32 10.06
CA MET A 74 0.61 8.28 10.98
C MET A 74 0.33 9.01 12.30
N GLU A 75 -0.34 10.16 12.27
CA GLU A 75 -0.76 10.87 13.48
C GLU A 75 -1.75 10.06 14.32
N LYS A 76 -2.71 9.38 13.66
CA LYS A 76 -3.64 8.48 14.35
C LYS A 76 -2.92 7.29 14.98
N LEU A 77 -1.98 6.69 14.26
CA LEU A 77 -1.17 5.58 14.78
C LEU A 77 -0.33 6.04 15.98
N ARG A 78 0.34 7.19 15.88
CA ARG A 78 1.16 7.76 16.97
C ARG A 78 0.38 7.97 18.27
N LYS A 79 -0.92 8.27 18.18
CA LYS A 79 -1.80 8.46 19.35
C LYS A 79 -2.26 7.14 19.99
N GLN A 80 -1.99 5.99 19.37
CA GLN A 80 -2.35 4.69 19.93
C GLN A 80 -1.28 4.20 20.91
N PRO A 81 -1.66 3.43 21.95
CA PRO A 81 -0.70 2.69 22.76
C PRO A 81 0.17 1.78 21.89
N ALA A 82 1.46 1.67 22.22
CA ALA A 82 2.41 0.87 21.45
C ALA A 82 1.95 -0.58 21.24
N GLU A 83 1.32 -1.17 22.25
CA GLU A 83 0.75 -2.52 22.23
C GLU A 83 -0.52 -2.68 21.37
N LYS A 84 -1.17 -1.58 20.95
CA LYS A 84 -2.20 -1.63 19.90
C LYS A 84 -1.61 -1.60 18.49
N ILE A 85 -0.46 -0.95 18.32
CA ILE A 85 0.25 -0.86 17.04
C ILE A 85 1.02 -2.17 16.77
N HIS A 86 1.79 -2.63 17.76
CA HIS A 86 2.51 -3.89 17.74
C HIS A 86 1.64 -5.00 18.34
N SER A 87 0.96 -5.73 17.46
CA SER A 87 0.14 -6.88 17.85
C SER A 87 0.86 -8.21 17.65
N ARG A 88 0.24 -9.32 18.07
CA ARG A 88 0.81 -10.67 17.93
C ARG A 88 0.83 -11.23 16.49
N LYS A 89 0.33 -10.48 15.50
CA LYS A 89 0.17 -10.95 14.11
C LYS A 89 1.49 -11.25 13.38
N LEU A 90 2.60 -10.66 13.82
CA LEU A 90 3.91 -10.82 13.19
C LEU A 90 4.86 -11.74 13.99
N ARG A 91 4.38 -12.30 15.12
CA ARG A 91 5.20 -13.15 16.00
C ARG A 91 5.46 -14.51 15.37
N SER A 92 6.69 -15.01 15.51
CA SER A 92 7.02 -16.41 15.22
C SER A 92 6.97 -17.29 16.47
N PHE A 93 6.93 -18.61 16.29
CA PHE A 93 6.95 -19.56 17.40
C PHE A 93 8.25 -19.49 18.24
N GLU A 94 9.38 -19.23 17.59
CA GLU A 94 10.71 -19.15 18.23
C GLU A 94 11.10 -17.71 18.62
N GLU A 95 10.13 -16.80 18.71
CA GLU A 95 10.45 -15.39 18.95
C GLU A 95 10.99 -15.19 20.37
N VAL A 96 12.26 -14.79 20.47
CA VAL A 96 12.90 -14.38 21.72
C VAL A 96 12.21 -13.12 22.26
N ALA A 97 12.04 -13.05 23.58
CA ALA A 97 11.47 -11.89 24.25
C ALA A 97 12.42 -10.68 24.14
N PHE A 98 12.33 -9.95 23.04
CA PHE A 98 12.87 -8.60 22.95
C PHE A 98 11.81 -7.70 22.32
N GLN A 99 11.30 -6.78 23.13
CA GLN A 99 10.63 -5.55 22.73
C GLN A 99 11.23 -4.41 23.54
#